data_AF-A0A6P3Q7R6-F1
#
_entry.id   AF-A0A6P3Q7R6-F1
#
_cell.length_a   1.000
_cell.length_b   1.000
_cell.length_c   1.000
_cell.angle_alpha   90.00
_cell.angle_beta   90.00
_cell.angle_gamma   90.00
#
_symmetry.space_group_name_H-M   'P 1'
#
loop_
_entity.id
_entity.type
_entity.pdbx_description
1 polymer ?
#
loop_
_entity_poly.entity_id
_entity_poly.type
_entity_poly.pdbx_seq_one_letter_code
_entity_poly.pdbx_strand_id
1 'polypeptide(L)'
;MTTVTVTTEVPPRGKTEDHSASYESTSAHIIEETEYVKMIRTTLEKIRNQMFKDETGHNSTKYKLDAKHCGTVRSGCESEMDPSCCSLHLLMERMKGKDLQLLEMNKENEVLKIKLEASREAGAAALRNAAQRVLEIYQTQSEDVRKKHEDKKHFLQVNKLEKEQKLKEQLENLNQVAEKLEQKHNQITALENLVQRMEKEKRTLLERKLSLENKLLQLKSSATCAKSCQDLQMQISLLQEQISHLQCVIHSQHQNLRSVIQEMEGLKNNLKEQDKRIENLKEKVNILEAQNKELKTKVALWSESPRTTVSRAVSTSELQTEGATPYLMLIRLRK
;
A
#
# COMPACT_ATOMS: atom_id res chain seq x y z
N MET A 1 -50.87 -1.04 -8.66
CA MET A 1 -50.30 0.12 -7.95
C MET A 1 -49.65 -0.35 -6.65
N THR A 2 -48.36 -0.69 -6.64
CA THR A 2 -47.45 -0.51 -5.50
C THR A 2 -46.03 -0.73 -6.03
N THR A 3 -45.24 0.33 -6.02
CA THR A 3 -43.83 0.41 -6.40
C THR A 3 -42.95 -0.03 -5.24
N VAL A 4 -41.94 -0.87 -5.47
CA VAL A 4 -40.91 -1.18 -4.46
C VAL A 4 -39.54 -0.93 -5.06
N THR A 5 -38.87 0.04 -4.47
CA THR A 5 -37.57 0.62 -4.81
C THR A 5 -36.40 -0.21 -4.31
N VAL A 6 -35.41 -0.34 -5.18
CA VAL A 6 -34.06 -0.89 -4.95
C VAL A 6 -33.32 -0.09 -3.88
N THR A 7 -32.73 -0.75 -2.89
CA THR A 7 -31.75 -0.16 -1.98
C THR A 7 -30.51 -1.04 -1.93
N THR A 8 -29.42 -0.54 -2.51
CA THR A 8 -28.08 -1.10 -2.47
C THR A 8 -27.34 -0.37 -1.36
N GLU A 9 -27.07 -1.04 -0.24
CA GLU A 9 -26.30 -0.48 0.86
C GLU A 9 -24.80 -0.54 0.57
N VAL A 10 -24.23 0.62 0.29
CA VAL A 10 -22.79 0.89 0.28
C VAL A 10 -22.45 1.59 1.61
N PRO A 11 -21.50 1.09 2.42
CA PRO A 11 -21.11 1.77 3.65
C PRO A 11 -20.15 2.95 3.39
N PRO A 12 -20.24 4.07 4.13
CA PRO A 12 -19.43 5.26 3.88
C PRO A 12 -18.11 5.30 4.67
N ARG A 13 -17.06 5.67 3.94
CA ARG A 13 -15.98 6.62 4.31
C ARG A 13 -15.13 6.31 5.57
N GLY A 14 -14.03 5.58 5.34
CA GLY A 14 -12.77 5.83 6.03
C GLY A 14 -11.92 6.80 5.21
N LYS A 15 -11.68 8.00 5.70
CA LYS A 15 -10.71 8.94 5.11
C LYS A 15 -9.31 8.44 5.48
N THR A 16 -8.57 7.94 4.51
CA THR A 16 -7.11 7.93 4.57
C THR A 16 -6.65 8.96 3.56
N GLU A 17 -6.03 10.01 4.08
CA GLU A 17 -5.23 10.97 3.32
C GLU A 17 -4.08 10.22 2.67
N ASP A 18 -4.31 9.73 1.46
CA ASP A 18 -3.24 9.39 0.54
C ASP A 18 -2.66 10.71 0.03
N HIS A 19 -1.70 11.25 0.77
CA HIS A 19 -0.69 12.16 0.23
C HIS A 19 0.28 11.39 -0.69
N SER A 20 -0.27 10.76 -1.71
CA SER A 20 0.47 10.37 -2.90
C SER A 20 -0.02 11.29 -4.01
N ALA A 21 0.39 12.55 -3.93
CA ALA A 21 0.48 13.43 -5.08
C ALA A 21 1.59 12.90 -6.00
N SER A 22 1.32 11.75 -6.60
CA SER A 22 1.98 11.34 -7.83
C SER A 22 1.75 12.48 -8.82
N TYR A 23 2.86 13.01 -9.31
CA TYR A 23 2.95 14.02 -10.34
C TYR A 23 2.37 13.48 -11.65
N GLU A 24 1.07 13.26 -11.69
CA GLU A 24 0.30 13.22 -12.92
C GLU A 24 0.23 14.66 -13.40
N SER A 25 1.28 15.06 -14.11
CA SER A 25 1.26 16.31 -14.87
C SER A 25 0.06 16.26 -15.80
N THR A 26 -1.01 16.92 -15.39
CA THR A 26 -2.21 17.08 -16.18
C THR A 26 -1.81 17.67 -17.53
N SER A 27 -2.46 17.29 -18.63
CA SER A 27 -2.11 17.81 -19.96
C SER A 27 -2.02 19.35 -20.00
N ALA A 28 -2.76 20.05 -19.13
CA ALA A 28 -2.65 21.49 -18.92
C ALA A 28 -1.28 21.95 -18.41
N HIS A 29 -0.67 21.22 -17.47
CA HIS A 29 0.66 21.51 -16.90
C HIS A 29 1.76 21.40 -17.96
N ILE A 30 1.68 20.39 -18.83
CA ILE A 30 2.63 20.23 -19.94
C ILE A 30 2.49 21.36 -20.97
N ILE A 31 1.26 21.83 -21.23
CA ILE A 31 1.01 22.97 -22.12
C ILE A 31 1.57 24.27 -21.52
N GLU A 32 1.38 24.50 -20.22
CA GLU A 32 1.91 25.67 -19.53
C GLU A 32 3.45 25.71 -19.52
N GLU A 33 4.09 24.58 -19.19
CA GLU A 33 5.55 24.43 -19.24
C GLU A 33 6.10 24.65 -20.67
N THR A 34 5.40 24.15 -21.70
CA THR A 34 5.83 24.36 -23.09
C THR A 34 5.66 25.80 -23.57
N GLU A 35 4.64 26.52 -23.13
CA GLU A 35 4.50 27.96 -23.37
C GLU A 35 5.56 28.78 -22.62
N TYR A 36 5.88 28.41 -21.38
CA TYR A 36 6.95 29.05 -20.60
C TYR A 36 8.32 28.89 -21.28
N VAL A 37 8.63 27.69 -21.78
CA VAL A 37 9.85 27.43 -22.55
C VAL A 37 9.88 28.24 -23.85
N LYS A 38 8.75 28.41 -24.54
CA LYS A 38 8.67 29.29 -25.73
C LYS A 38 8.93 30.75 -25.38
N MET A 39 8.42 31.23 -24.25
CA MET A 39 8.68 32.60 -23.77
C MET A 39 10.16 32.83 -23.43
N ILE A 40 10.81 31.85 -22.79
CA ILE A 40 12.26 31.91 -22.56
C ILE A 40 13.02 31.94 -23.89
N ARG A 41 12.68 31.05 -24.82
CA ARG A 41 13.36 30.99 -26.13
C ARG A 41 13.21 32.28 -26.92
N THR A 42 12.02 32.89 -26.95
CA THR A 42 11.80 34.18 -27.62
C THR A 42 12.54 35.33 -26.94
N THR A 43 12.68 35.30 -25.61
CA THR A 43 13.43 36.31 -24.85
C THR A 43 14.94 36.17 -25.10
N LEU A 44 15.47 34.95 -25.08
CA LEU A 44 16.87 34.69 -25.42
C LEU A 44 17.18 35.04 -26.88
N GLU A 45 16.24 34.81 -27.80
CA GLU A 45 16.35 35.21 -29.20
C GLU A 45 16.33 36.74 -29.38
N LYS A 46 15.54 37.47 -28.58
CA LYS A 46 15.58 38.94 -28.54
C LYS A 46 16.94 39.44 -28.02
N ILE A 47 17.46 38.85 -26.94
CA ILE A 47 18.78 39.19 -26.39
C ILE A 47 19.88 38.91 -27.42
N ARG A 48 19.83 37.76 -28.09
CA ARG A 48 20.76 37.41 -29.18
C ARG A 48 20.67 38.45 -30.31
N ASN A 49 19.48 38.77 -30.77
CA ASN A 49 19.30 39.78 -31.81
C ASN A 49 19.74 41.18 -31.35
N GLN A 50 19.65 41.50 -30.07
CA GLN A 50 20.15 42.77 -29.53
C GLN A 50 21.67 42.80 -29.44
N MET A 51 22.32 41.68 -29.09
CA MET A 51 23.79 41.61 -29.03
C MET A 51 24.45 41.48 -30.40
N PHE A 52 23.76 40.95 -31.41
CA PHE A 52 24.35 40.64 -32.72
C PHE A 52 23.80 41.47 -33.90
N LYS A 53 22.80 42.35 -33.69
CA LYS A 53 22.36 43.29 -34.74
C LYS A 53 23.24 44.54 -34.86
N ASP A 54 24.12 44.83 -33.90
CA ASP A 54 25.05 45.97 -33.98
C ASP A 54 26.34 45.66 -34.76
N GLU A 55 26.58 44.40 -35.15
CA GLU A 55 27.82 44.03 -35.86
C GLU A 55 27.69 44.00 -37.39
N THR A 56 26.47 44.07 -37.94
CA THR A 56 26.26 43.97 -39.40
C THR A 56 25.57 45.20 -39.97
N GLY A 57 26.27 46.34 -39.87
CA GLY A 57 26.16 47.41 -40.85
C GLY A 57 25.54 48.71 -40.36
N HIS A 58 26.33 49.56 -39.69
CA HIS A 58 26.24 51.02 -39.79
C HIS A 58 27.65 51.63 -39.75
N ASN A 59 28.30 51.65 -40.93
CA ASN A 59 29.22 52.74 -41.23
C ASN A 59 28.36 53.98 -41.52
N SER A 60 28.48 55.03 -40.70
CA SER A 60 28.56 56.43 -41.14
C SER A 60 28.25 57.41 -40.00
N THR A 61 29.17 58.37 -39.89
CA THR A 61 29.00 59.76 -39.45
C THR A 61 28.73 60.14 -37.98
N LYS A 62 29.62 61.07 -37.56
CA LYS A 62 29.42 62.18 -36.62
C LYS A 62 29.37 61.84 -35.13
N TYR A 63 30.53 61.99 -34.49
CA TYR A 63 30.65 62.82 -33.27
C TYR A 63 31.93 63.65 -33.34
N LYS A 64 31.81 64.84 -33.92
CA LYS A 64 32.66 65.98 -33.55
C LYS A 64 32.27 66.34 -32.11
N LEU A 65 33.23 66.35 -31.19
CA LEU A 65 33.05 67.06 -29.94
C LEU A 65 33.37 68.54 -30.18
N ASP A 66 32.30 69.31 -30.26
CA ASP A 66 32.32 70.76 -30.12
C ASP A 66 32.79 71.12 -28.72
N ALA A 67 33.93 71.80 -28.64
CA ALA A 67 34.33 72.56 -27.46
C ALA A 67 34.31 74.04 -27.84
N LYS A 68 33.15 74.70 -27.68
CA LYS A 68 33.04 76.17 -27.70
C LYS A 68 31.89 76.70 -26.83
N HIS A 69 32.25 77.28 -25.70
CA HIS A 69 31.74 78.57 -25.22
C HIS A 69 32.86 79.24 -24.40
N CYS A 70 33.48 80.33 -24.90
CA CYS A 70 33.10 81.76 -24.82
C CYS A 70 33.42 82.34 -23.43
N GLY A 71 34.19 83.40 -23.19
CA GLY A 71 34.86 84.41 -24.02
C GLY A 71 35.09 85.63 -23.11
N THR A 72 36.25 86.30 -23.17
CA THR A 72 36.39 87.73 -22.81
C THR A 72 37.62 88.30 -23.52
N VAL A 73 37.37 89.39 -24.23
CA VAL A 73 38.30 90.23 -25.00
C VAL A 73 39.20 91.03 -24.04
N ARG A 74 40.49 91.22 -24.39
CA ARG A 74 41.09 92.54 -24.70
C ARG A 74 42.62 92.57 -24.53
N SER A 75 43.27 92.91 -25.66
CA SER A 75 44.41 93.83 -25.82
C SER A 75 45.74 93.57 -25.10
N GLY A 76 46.74 93.25 -25.92
CA GLY A 76 48.09 93.82 -25.97
C GLY A 76 48.82 94.20 -24.68
N CYS A 77 49.94 93.53 -24.42
CA CYS A 77 51.28 94.14 -24.51
C CYS A 77 52.36 93.07 -24.27
N GLU A 78 53.47 93.27 -24.95
CA GLU A 78 54.71 92.49 -24.91
C GLU A 78 55.36 92.53 -23.52
N SER A 79 55.94 91.42 -23.06
CA SER A 79 57.24 91.41 -22.36
C SER A 79 57.73 89.98 -22.17
N GLU A 80 58.97 89.74 -22.57
CA GLU A 80 59.70 88.49 -22.51
C GLU A 80 60.20 88.19 -21.07
N MET A 81 59.93 86.98 -20.54
CA MET A 81 60.91 86.09 -19.87
C MET A 81 60.26 84.86 -19.17
N ASP A 82 60.84 83.70 -19.49
CA ASP A 82 60.88 82.35 -18.90
C ASP A 82 59.61 81.46 -18.67
N PRO A 83 59.18 80.65 -19.66
CA PRO A 83 58.02 79.74 -19.59
C PRO A 83 58.24 78.38 -18.88
N SER A 84 59.47 78.06 -18.46
CA SER A 84 59.87 76.68 -18.12
C SER A 84 59.46 76.23 -16.70
N CYS A 85 59.49 77.13 -15.71
CA CYS A 85 59.24 76.77 -14.30
C CYS A 85 57.76 76.45 -14.00
N CYS A 86 56.83 77.20 -14.60
CA CYS A 86 55.38 76.97 -14.45
C CYS A 86 54.90 75.69 -15.15
N SER A 87 55.55 75.29 -16.25
CA SER A 87 55.24 74.08 -17.00
C SER A 87 55.61 72.79 -16.24
N LEU A 88 56.80 72.79 -15.61
CA LEU A 88 57.28 71.67 -14.78
C LEU A 88 56.40 71.45 -13.54
N HIS A 89 55.98 72.53 -12.88
CA HIS A 89 55.09 72.48 -11.72
C HIS A 89 53.72 71.84 -12.07
N LEU A 90 53.11 72.27 -13.17
CA LEU A 90 51.82 71.73 -13.66
C LEU A 90 51.90 70.23 -14.01
N LEU A 91 53.04 69.78 -14.56
CA LEU A 91 53.28 68.36 -14.83
C LEU A 91 53.42 67.55 -13.54
N MET A 92 54.10 68.08 -12.52
CA MET A 92 54.23 67.45 -11.20
C MET A 92 52.86 67.30 -10.51
N GLU A 93 52.00 68.32 -10.55
CA GLU A 93 50.64 68.23 -10.00
C GLU A 93 49.79 67.19 -10.74
N ARG A 94 49.87 67.15 -12.08
CA ARG A 94 49.18 66.13 -12.88
C ARG A 94 49.68 64.72 -12.55
N MET A 95 50.98 64.55 -12.31
CA MET A 95 51.57 63.26 -11.93
C MET A 95 51.05 62.81 -10.56
N LYS A 96 51.07 63.69 -9.55
CA LYS A 96 50.50 63.43 -8.22
C LYS A 96 49.02 63.07 -8.27
N GLY A 97 48.24 63.76 -9.11
CA GLY A 97 46.82 63.45 -9.33
C GLY A 97 46.61 62.05 -9.93
N LYS A 98 47.44 61.66 -10.90
CA LYS A 98 47.41 60.31 -11.48
C LYS A 98 47.83 59.24 -10.46
N ASP A 99 48.84 59.50 -9.63
CA ASP A 99 49.27 58.58 -8.58
C ASP A 99 48.18 58.36 -7.52
N LEU A 100 47.48 59.42 -7.14
CA LEU A 100 46.32 59.33 -6.23
C LEU A 100 45.20 58.48 -6.86
N GLN A 101 44.93 58.68 -8.15
CA GLN A 101 43.93 57.90 -8.89
C GLN A 101 44.33 56.43 -9.00
N LEU A 102 45.60 56.11 -9.25
CA LEU A 102 46.11 54.74 -9.25
C LEU A 102 45.97 54.08 -7.88
N LEU A 103 46.25 54.82 -6.79
CA LEU A 103 46.07 54.32 -5.42
C LEU A 103 44.60 53.97 -5.14
N GLU A 104 43.67 54.81 -5.58
CA GLU A 104 42.23 54.59 -5.42
C GLU A 104 41.74 53.38 -6.24
N MET A 105 42.14 53.30 -7.52
CA MET A 105 41.87 52.13 -8.37
C MET A 105 42.47 50.84 -7.81
N ASN A 106 43.63 50.89 -7.15
CA ASN A 106 44.23 49.72 -6.52
C ASN A 106 43.44 49.26 -5.30
N LYS A 107 42.95 50.20 -4.47
CA LYS A 107 42.05 49.88 -3.35
C LYS A 107 40.72 49.27 -3.83
N GLU A 108 40.16 49.81 -4.90
CA GLU A 108 38.94 49.26 -5.51
C GLU A 108 39.17 47.85 -6.05
N ASN A 109 40.30 47.58 -6.70
CA ASN A 109 40.64 46.23 -7.18
C ASN A 109 40.76 45.22 -6.04
N GLU A 110 41.38 45.57 -4.91
CA GLU A 110 41.44 44.70 -3.73
C GLU A 110 40.02 44.41 -3.17
N VAL A 111 39.16 45.41 -3.11
CA VAL A 111 37.76 45.23 -2.69
C VAL A 111 37.00 44.32 -3.66
N LEU A 112 37.20 44.49 -4.97
CA LEU A 112 36.57 43.63 -5.98
C LEU A 112 37.04 42.19 -5.89
N LYS A 113 38.33 41.96 -5.60
CA LYS A 113 38.88 40.63 -5.38
C LYS A 113 38.24 39.93 -4.20
N ILE A 114 38.09 40.63 -3.06
CA ILE A 114 37.40 40.10 -1.87
C ILE A 114 35.93 39.77 -2.19
N LYS A 115 35.22 40.66 -2.90
CA LYS A 115 33.82 40.43 -3.30
C LYS A 115 33.69 39.22 -4.22
N LEU A 116 34.63 39.05 -5.16
CA LEU A 116 34.66 37.91 -6.07
C LEU A 116 34.86 36.60 -5.30
N GLU A 117 35.84 36.57 -4.38
CA GLU A 117 36.12 35.40 -3.54
C GLU A 117 34.94 35.08 -2.61
N ALA A 118 34.33 36.09 -1.98
CA ALA A 118 33.14 35.91 -1.16
C ALA A 118 31.93 35.38 -1.95
N SER A 119 31.71 35.89 -3.17
CA SER A 119 30.64 35.42 -4.06
C SER A 119 30.88 33.96 -4.49
N ARG A 120 32.12 33.61 -4.81
CA ARG A 120 32.51 32.23 -5.14
C ARG A 120 32.31 31.28 -3.96
N GLU A 121 32.73 31.66 -2.76
CA GLU A 121 32.55 30.85 -1.56
C GLU A 121 31.07 30.71 -1.18
N ALA A 122 30.29 31.79 -1.26
CA ALA A 122 28.84 31.75 -1.04
C ALA A 122 28.15 30.80 -2.05
N GLY A 123 28.56 30.83 -3.32
CA GLY A 123 28.07 29.91 -4.34
C GLY A 123 28.43 28.45 -4.05
N ALA A 124 29.68 28.17 -3.68
CA ALA A 124 30.14 26.83 -3.32
C ALA A 124 29.42 26.30 -2.06
N ALA A 125 29.22 27.14 -1.06
CA ALA A 125 28.47 26.80 0.15
C ALA A 125 26.99 26.53 -0.16
N ALA A 126 26.35 27.32 -1.04
CA ALA A 126 24.97 27.08 -1.47
C ALA A 126 24.82 25.72 -2.17
N LEU A 127 25.77 25.34 -3.02
CA LEU A 127 25.80 24.03 -3.69
C LEU A 127 26.00 22.88 -2.70
N ARG A 128 26.94 23.01 -1.75
CA ARG A 128 27.14 22.00 -0.68
C ARG A 128 25.88 21.81 0.15
N ASN A 129 25.24 22.89 0.57
CA ASN A 129 24.00 22.85 1.34
C ASN A 129 22.85 22.23 0.55
N ALA A 130 22.73 22.54 -0.75
CA ALA A 130 21.72 21.92 -1.61
C ALA A 130 21.95 20.40 -1.76
N ALA A 131 23.20 19.99 -1.99
CA ALA A 131 23.56 18.57 -2.10
C ALA A 131 23.28 17.80 -0.81
N GLN A 132 23.65 18.37 0.34
CA GLN A 132 23.40 17.77 1.65
C GLN A 132 21.90 17.60 1.92
N ARG A 133 21.08 18.63 1.66
CA ARG A 133 19.62 18.53 1.83
C ARG A 133 19.01 17.43 0.96
N VAL A 134 19.44 17.31 -0.29
CA VAL A 134 18.93 16.25 -1.18
C VAL A 134 19.30 14.86 -0.64
N LEU A 135 20.53 14.70 -0.15
CA LEU A 135 20.97 13.43 0.44
C LEU A 135 20.18 13.08 1.70
N GLU A 136 19.99 14.05 2.61
CA GLU A 136 19.21 13.87 3.84
C GLU A 136 17.76 13.48 3.51
N ILE A 137 17.11 14.19 2.58
CA ILE A 137 15.74 13.86 2.14
C ILE A 137 15.68 12.43 1.59
N TYR A 138 16.62 12.05 0.73
CA TYR A 138 16.66 10.70 0.16
C TYR A 138 16.86 9.63 1.23
N GLN A 139 17.77 9.87 2.19
CA GLN A 139 17.99 8.96 3.31
C GLN A 139 16.73 8.82 4.15
N THR A 140 16.14 9.91 4.64
CA THR A 140 14.92 9.88 5.45
C THR A 140 13.78 9.16 4.71
N GLN A 141 13.55 9.46 3.43
CA GLN A 141 12.52 8.79 2.63
C GLN A 141 12.79 7.28 2.48
N SER A 142 14.04 6.89 2.22
CA SER A 142 14.41 5.47 2.10
C SER A 142 14.19 4.72 3.42
N GLU A 143 14.58 5.33 4.55
CA GLU A 143 14.40 4.75 5.87
C GLU A 143 12.92 4.63 6.25
N ASP A 144 12.11 5.65 5.96
CA ASP A 144 10.66 5.63 6.19
C ASP A 144 9.97 4.52 5.39
N VAL A 145 10.31 4.37 4.11
CA VAL A 145 9.77 3.29 3.26
C VAL A 145 10.18 1.92 3.80
N ARG A 146 11.45 1.75 4.18
CA ARG A 146 11.96 0.52 4.79
C ARG A 146 11.22 0.19 6.10
N LYS A 147 11.03 1.18 6.96
CA LYS A 147 10.32 1.01 8.24
C LYS A 147 8.86 0.61 8.02
N LYS A 148 8.14 1.32 7.15
CA LYS A 148 6.76 0.98 6.77
C LYS A 148 6.64 -0.44 6.21
N HIS A 149 7.62 -0.88 5.41
CA HIS A 149 7.68 -2.24 4.90
C HIS A 149 7.85 -3.29 6.01
N GLU A 150 8.80 -3.09 6.92
CA GLU A 150 8.99 -3.99 8.06
C GLU A 150 7.77 -4.01 8.99
N ASP A 151 7.16 -2.86 9.25
CA ASP A 151 5.92 -2.77 10.05
C ASP A 151 4.78 -3.57 9.37
N LYS A 152 4.62 -3.44 8.05
CA LYS A 152 3.62 -4.19 7.29
C LYS A 152 3.89 -5.69 7.29
N LYS A 153 5.16 -6.10 7.19
CA LYS A 153 5.58 -7.49 7.28
C LYS A 153 5.28 -8.09 8.66
N HIS A 154 5.61 -7.36 9.73
CA HIS A 154 5.29 -7.76 11.10
C HIS A 154 3.76 -7.86 11.30
N PHE A 155 3.00 -6.87 10.84
CA PHE A 155 1.54 -6.89 10.89
C PHE A 155 0.95 -8.11 10.17
N LEU A 156 1.43 -8.42 8.96
CA LEU A 156 1.01 -9.62 8.22
C LEU A 156 1.36 -10.91 8.96
N GLN A 157 2.52 -10.97 9.61
CA GLN A 157 2.94 -12.14 10.39
C GLN A 157 2.05 -12.35 11.63
N VAL A 158 1.74 -11.29 12.37
CA VAL A 158 0.82 -11.35 13.51
C VAL A 158 -0.57 -11.76 13.07
N ASN A 159 -1.11 -11.16 12.01
CA ASN A 159 -2.42 -11.52 11.47
C ASN A 159 -2.47 -12.98 11.04
N LYS A 160 -1.42 -13.48 10.35
CA LYS A 160 -1.32 -14.90 9.99
C LYS A 160 -1.43 -15.80 11.22
N LEU A 161 -0.66 -15.52 12.27
CA LEU A 161 -0.68 -16.32 13.51
C LEU A 161 -2.05 -16.29 14.19
N GLU A 162 -2.69 -15.12 14.25
CA GLU A 162 -4.04 -14.98 14.80
C GLU A 162 -5.07 -15.82 14.03
N LYS A 163 -5.00 -15.80 12.69
CA LYS A 163 -5.88 -16.64 11.84
C LYS A 163 -5.61 -18.13 12.04
N GLU A 164 -4.34 -18.54 12.13
CA GLU A 164 -3.96 -19.93 12.42
C GLU A 164 -4.49 -20.40 13.78
N GLN A 165 -4.38 -19.57 14.81
CA GLN A 165 -4.92 -19.87 16.14
C GLN A 165 -6.44 -20.02 16.11
N LYS A 166 -7.15 -19.12 15.41
CA LYS A 166 -8.61 -19.20 15.27
C LYS A 166 -9.06 -20.43 14.51
N LEU A 167 -8.31 -20.85 13.49
CA LEU A 167 -8.56 -22.11 12.77
C LEU A 167 -8.37 -23.32 13.67
N LYS A 168 -7.34 -23.30 14.52
CA LYS A 168 -7.10 -24.38 15.50
C LYS A 168 -8.25 -24.51 16.51
N GLU A 169 -8.72 -23.39 17.06
CA GLU A 169 -9.88 -23.37 17.96
C GLU A 169 -11.15 -23.92 17.26
N GLN A 170 -11.38 -23.54 16.00
CA GLN A 170 -12.49 -24.08 15.22
C GLN A 170 -12.38 -25.58 14.96
N LEU A 171 -11.16 -26.09 14.72
CA LEU A 171 -10.91 -27.52 14.55
C LEU A 171 -11.19 -28.29 15.85
N GLU A 172 -10.74 -27.77 16.99
CA GLU A 172 -11.02 -28.36 18.31
C GLU A 172 -12.53 -28.41 18.60
N ASN A 173 -13.25 -27.32 18.29
CA ASN A 173 -14.71 -27.28 18.40
C ASN A 173 -15.41 -28.31 17.49
N LEU A 174 -14.92 -28.47 16.25
CA LEU A 174 -15.45 -29.46 15.31
C LEU A 174 -15.24 -30.88 15.84
N ASN A 175 -14.06 -31.19 16.38
CA ASN A 175 -13.78 -32.48 17.00
C ASN A 175 -14.73 -32.77 18.17
N GLN A 176 -14.97 -31.78 19.06
CA GLN A 176 -15.94 -31.94 20.15
C GLN A 176 -17.36 -32.21 19.64
N VAL A 177 -17.78 -31.57 18.54
CA VAL A 177 -19.08 -31.83 17.92
C VAL A 177 -19.12 -33.24 17.32
N ALA A 178 -18.05 -33.70 16.68
CA ALA A 178 -17.94 -35.04 16.13
C ALA A 178 -18.03 -36.12 17.23
N GLU A 179 -17.32 -35.95 18.34
CA GLU A 179 -17.39 -36.85 19.51
C GLU A 179 -18.82 -36.90 20.09
N LYS A 180 -19.48 -35.75 20.26
CA LYS A 180 -20.88 -35.70 20.73
C LYS A 180 -21.83 -36.40 19.76
N LEU A 181 -21.60 -36.25 18.46
CA LEU A 181 -22.40 -36.91 17.43
C LEU A 181 -22.25 -38.44 17.51
N GLU A 182 -21.02 -38.94 17.67
CA GLU A 182 -20.75 -40.35 17.86
C GLU A 182 -21.41 -40.90 19.14
N GLN A 183 -21.30 -40.17 20.26
CA GLN A 183 -21.97 -40.54 21.51
C GLN A 183 -23.49 -40.66 21.34
N LYS A 184 -24.11 -39.69 20.64
CA LYS A 184 -25.55 -39.70 20.34
C LYS A 184 -25.90 -40.86 19.41
N HIS A 185 -25.05 -41.20 18.44
CA HIS A 185 -25.24 -42.37 17.59
C HIS A 185 -25.23 -43.67 18.39
N ASN A 186 -24.24 -43.85 19.28
CA ASN A 186 -24.17 -45.00 20.16
C ASN A 186 -25.39 -45.09 21.09
N GLN A 187 -25.90 -43.94 21.57
CA GLN A 187 -27.12 -43.87 22.38
C GLN A 187 -28.36 -44.32 21.59
N ILE A 188 -28.50 -43.91 20.33
CA ILE A 188 -29.57 -44.35 19.43
C ILE A 188 -29.52 -45.86 19.24
N THR A 189 -28.36 -46.41 18.90
CA THR A 189 -28.21 -47.87 18.70
C THR A 189 -28.55 -48.65 19.97
N ALA A 190 -28.18 -48.16 21.15
CA ALA A 190 -28.53 -48.79 22.42
C ALA A 190 -30.05 -48.77 22.69
N LEU A 191 -30.72 -47.63 22.43
CA LEU A 191 -32.17 -47.50 22.58
C LEU A 191 -32.94 -48.35 21.58
N GLU A 192 -32.51 -48.40 20.32
CA GLU A 192 -33.10 -49.27 19.29
C GLU A 192 -33.03 -50.74 19.70
N ASN A 193 -31.88 -51.20 20.18
CA ASN A 193 -31.70 -52.55 20.70
C ASN A 193 -32.59 -52.84 21.91
N LEU A 194 -32.75 -51.87 22.83
CA LEU A 194 -33.64 -52.00 23.98
C LEU A 194 -35.11 -52.14 23.54
N VAL A 195 -35.58 -51.25 22.67
CA VAL A 195 -36.94 -51.29 22.11
C VAL A 195 -37.19 -52.62 21.40
N GLN A 196 -36.25 -53.09 20.58
CA GLN A 196 -36.38 -54.36 19.88
C GLN A 196 -36.51 -55.55 20.84
N ARG A 197 -35.79 -55.55 21.98
CA ARG A 197 -35.92 -56.59 23.02
C ARG A 197 -37.29 -56.54 23.70
N MET A 198 -37.75 -55.35 24.08
CA MET A 198 -39.08 -55.18 24.68
C MET A 198 -40.20 -55.59 23.71
N GLU A 199 -40.06 -55.31 22.41
CA GLU A 199 -41.02 -55.74 21.39
C GLU A 199 -41.03 -57.26 21.19
N LYS A 200 -39.88 -57.92 21.32
CA LYS A 200 -39.80 -59.40 21.35
C LYS A 200 -40.53 -59.95 22.57
N GLU A 201 -40.27 -59.39 23.76
CA GLU A 201 -40.94 -59.80 25.00
C GLU A 201 -42.47 -59.56 24.97
N LYS A 202 -42.91 -58.43 24.42
CA LYS A 202 -44.34 -58.18 24.20
C LYS A 202 -44.98 -59.27 23.32
N ARG A 203 -44.30 -59.71 22.26
CA ARG A 203 -44.79 -60.79 21.39
C ARG A 203 -44.91 -62.12 22.14
N THR A 204 -43.89 -62.50 22.91
CA THR A 204 -43.94 -63.75 23.70
C THR A 204 -45.02 -63.72 24.78
N LEU A 205 -45.25 -62.59 25.43
CA LEU A 205 -46.36 -62.42 26.39
C LEU A 205 -47.72 -62.52 25.70
N LEU A 206 -47.90 -61.94 24.51
CA LEU A 206 -49.14 -62.07 23.72
C LEU A 206 -49.40 -63.52 23.30
N GLU A 207 -48.39 -64.24 22.84
CA GLU A 207 -48.49 -65.66 22.49
C GLU A 207 -48.88 -66.51 23.71
N ARG A 208 -48.26 -66.25 24.87
CA ARG A 208 -48.60 -66.93 26.13
C ARG A 208 -50.03 -66.64 26.56
N LYS A 209 -50.47 -65.38 26.48
CA LYS A 209 -51.85 -64.97 26.79
C LYS A 209 -52.85 -65.72 25.90
N LEU A 210 -52.61 -65.75 24.59
CA LEU A 210 -53.46 -66.45 23.63
C LEU A 210 -53.52 -67.96 23.88
N SER A 211 -52.41 -68.58 24.29
CA SER A 211 -52.40 -69.99 24.72
C SER A 211 -53.29 -70.24 25.94
N LEU A 212 -53.27 -69.35 26.95
CA LEU A 212 -54.14 -69.47 28.13
C LEU A 212 -55.61 -69.22 27.79
N GLU A 213 -55.91 -68.26 26.92
CA GLU A 213 -57.28 -68.01 26.41
C GLU A 213 -57.84 -69.26 25.70
N ASN A 214 -57.04 -69.92 24.86
CA ASN A 214 -57.43 -71.17 24.20
C ASN A 214 -57.68 -72.31 25.21
N LYS A 215 -56.82 -72.46 26.22
CA LYS A 215 -57.03 -73.44 27.31
C LYS A 215 -58.30 -73.15 28.09
N LEU A 216 -58.58 -71.88 28.39
CA LEU A 216 -59.81 -71.45 29.06
C LEU A 216 -61.05 -71.77 28.22
N LEU A 217 -61.01 -71.57 26.90
CA LEU A 217 -62.09 -71.96 25.99
C LEU A 217 -62.33 -73.48 25.99
N GLN A 218 -61.27 -74.29 25.94
CA GLN A 218 -61.36 -75.75 26.04
C GLN A 218 -61.94 -76.22 27.39
N LEU A 219 -61.50 -75.61 28.50
CA LEU A 219 -62.01 -75.92 29.84
C LEU A 219 -63.48 -75.47 30.02
N LYS A 220 -63.91 -74.38 29.40
CA LYS A 220 -65.34 -73.98 29.41
C LYS A 220 -66.23 -74.93 28.63
N SER A 221 -65.69 -75.60 27.60
CA SER A 221 -66.41 -76.62 26.83
C SER A 221 -66.51 -77.98 27.53
N SER A 222 -65.72 -78.22 28.58
CA SER A 222 -65.77 -79.43 29.41
C SER A 222 -66.33 -79.08 30.80
N ALA A 223 -67.48 -79.61 31.17
CA ALA A 223 -68.32 -79.10 32.26
C ALA A 223 -67.78 -79.23 33.71
N THR A 224 -66.47 -79.36 33.94
CA THR A 224 -65.97 -80.01 35.17
C THR A 224 -64.92 -79.26 36.02
N CYS A 225 -64.60 -77.96 35.81
CA CYS A 225 -63.67 -77.28 36.75
C CYS A 225 -63.79 -75.75 36.83
N ALA A 226 -64.58 -75.24 37.79
CA ALA A 226 -64.76 -73.80 38.02
C ALA A 226 -63.50 -73.09 38.57
N LYS A 227 -62.75 -73.74 39.49
CA LYS A 227 -61.54 -73.17 40.09
C LYS A 227 -60.42 -72.96 39.07
N SER A 228 -60.14 -73.98 38.24
CA SER A 228 -59.13 -73.89 37.16
C SER A 228 -59.45 -72.80 36.14
N CYS A 229 -60.73 -72.63 35.79
CA CYS A 229 -61.17 -71.52 34.93
C CYS A 229 -60.90 -70.14 35.56
N GLN A 230 -61.16 -69.99 36.86
CA GLN A 230 -60.91 -68.75 37.59
C GLN A 230 -59.42 -68.43 37.69
N ASP A 231 -58.58 -69.44 37.96
CA ASP A 231 -57.12 -69.31 38.01
C ASP A 231 -56.53 -68.92 36.65
N LEU A 232 -57.02 -69.53 35.56
CA LEU A 232 -56.65 -69.16 34.20
C LEU A 232 -57.07 -67.73 33.86
N GLN A 233 -58.28 -67.32 34.26
CA GLN A 233 -58.77 -65.97 34.02
C GLN A 233 -57.95 -64.92 34.78
N MET A 234 -57.54 -65.22 36.02
CA MET A 234 -56.63 -64.37 36.80
C MET A 234 -55.26 -64.24 36.12
N GLN A 235 -54.69 -65.34 35.62
CA GLN A 235 -53.42 -65.31 34.89
C GLN A 235 -53.51 -64.51 33.58
N ILE A 236 -54.63 -64.60 32.86
CA ILE A 236 -54.88 -63.82 31.64
C ILE A 236 -54.96 -62.32 31.98
N SER A 237 -55.64 -61.93 33.06
CA SER A 237 -55.70 -60.54 33.54
C SER A 237 -54.32 -60.01 33.93
N LEU A 238 -53.51 -60.81 34.64
CA LEU A 238 -52.14 -60.44 34.99
C LEU A 238 -51.26 -60.22 33.75
N LEU A 239 -51.34 -61.13 32.76
CA LEU A 239 -50.62 -60.98 31.50
C LEU A 239 -51.09 -59.75 30.71
N GLN A 240 -52.40 -59.48 30.71
CA GLN A 240 -52.96 -58.29 30.07
C GLN A 240 -52.37 -57.01 30.69
N GLU A 241 -52.28 -56.94 32.02
CA GLU A 241 -51.68 -55.81 32.73
C GLU A 241 -50.18 -55.66 32.43
N GLN A 242 -49.43 -56.77 32.45
CA GLN A 242 -48.00 -56.78 32.07
C GLN A 242 -47.78 -56.29 30.63
N ILE A 243 -48.61 -56.73 29.69
CA ILE A 243 -48.57 -56.28 28.29
C ILE A 243 -48.89 -54.78 28.21
N SER A 244 -49.89 -54.28 28.93
CA SER A 244 -50.25 -52.86 28.95
C SER A 244 -49.12 -52.00 29.55
N HIS A 245 -48.49 -52.43 30.64
CA HIS A 245 -47.35 -51.74 31.23
C HIS A 245 -46.16 -51.71 30.26
N LEU A 246 -45.80 -52.85 29.68
CA LEU A 246 -44.70 -52.95 28.71
C LEU A 246 -44.95 -52.08 27.47
N GLN A 247 -46.19 -51.98 27.01
CA GLN A 247 -46.57 -51.06 25.92
C GLN A 247 -46.34 -49.59 26.28
N CYS A 248 -46.66 -49.17 27.51
CA CYS A 248 -46.40 -47.80 27.98
C CYS A 248 -44.90 -47.50 28.02
N VAL A 249 -44.09 -48.43 28.54
CA VAL A 249 -42.63 -48.31 28.55
C VAL A 249 -42.07 -48.23 27.13
N ILE A 250 -42.48 -49.13 26.23
CA ILE A 250 -42.10 -49.09 24.81
C ILE A 250 -42.43 -47.74 24.18
N HIS A 251 -43.63 -47.19 24.43
CA HIS A 251 -44.03 -45.89 23.90
C HIS A 251 -43.13 -44.76 24.40
N SER A 252 -42.82 -44.72 25.70
CA SER A 252 -41.90 -43.73 26.27
C SER A 252 -40.49 -43.83 25.69
N GLN A 253 -39.99 -45.06 25.46
CA GLN A 253 -38.66 -45.27 24.87
C GLN A 253 -38.61 -44.87 23.39
N HIS A 254 -39.67 -45.14 22.62
CA HIS A 254 -39.81 -44.64 21.25
C HIS A 254 -39.83 -43.10 21.21
N GLN A 255 -40.49 -42.44 22.16
CA GLN A 255 -40.50 -40.98 22.23
C GLN A 255 -39.11 -40.42 22.54
N ASN A 256 -38.37 -41.04 23.47
CA ASN A 256 -36.99 -40.67 23.76
C ASN A 256 -36.08 -40.88 22.53
N LEU A 257 -36.20 -42.01 21.85
CA LEU A 257 -35.45 -42.31 20.62
C LEU A 257 -35.68 -41.24 19.55
N ARG A 258 -36.94 -40.83 19.32
CA ARG A 258 -37.27 -39.74 18.39
C ARG A 258 -36.60 -38.41 18.77
N SER A 259 -36.57 -38.07 20.06
CA SER A 259 -35.90 -36.86 20.54
C SER A 259 -34.39 -36.88 20.22
N VAL A 260 -33.72 -38.01 20.49
CA VAL A 260 -32.27 -38.14 20.22
C VAL A 260 -31.98 -38.13 18.71
N ILE A 261 -32.84 -38.76 17.89
CA ILE A 261 -32.74 -38.68 16.42
C ILE A 261 -32.86 -37.22 15.95
N GLN A 262 -33.82 -36.47 16.48
CA GLN A 262 -34.02 -35.07 16.13
C GLN A 262 -32.80 -34.19 16.51
N GLU A 263 -32.21 -34.42 17.68
CA GLU A 263 -30.96 -33.77 18.09
C GLU A 263 -29.81 -34.09 17.12
N MET A 264 -29.66 -35.36 16.73
CA MET A 264 -28.64 -35.79 15.76
C MET A 264 -28.85 -35.14 14.38
N GLU A 265 -30.09 -35.07 13.89
CA GLU A 265 -30.41 -34.41 12.63
C GLU A 265 -30.09 -32.91 12.67
N GLY A 266 -30.34 -32.25 13.81
CA GLY A 266 -29.93 -30.87 14.05
C GLY A 266 -28.42 -30.68 13.93
N LEU A 267 -27.63 -31.51 14.60
CA LEU A 267 -26.17 -31.49 14.51
C LEU A 267 -25.66 -31.75 13.09
N LYS A 268 -26.26 -32.73 12.39
CA LYS A 268 -25.94 -33.04 10.99
C LYS A 268 -26.21 -31.86 10.05
N ASN A 269 -27.29 -31.12 10.27
CA ASN A 269 -27.60 -29.93 9.47
C ASN A 269 -26.62 -28.79 9.75
N ASN A 270 -26.22 -28.59 11.02
CA ASN A 270 -25.19 -27.63 11.38
C ASN A 270 -23.84 -27.96 10.72
N LEU A 271 -23.44 -29.24 10.72
CA LEU A 271 -22.23 -29.70 10.04
C LEU A 271 -22.28 -29.39 8.53
N LYS A 272 -23.39 -29.69 7.86
CA LYS A 272 -23.59 -29.34 6.44
C LYS A 272 -23.50 -27.84 6.17
N GLU A 273 -23.94 -27.00 7.10
CA GLU A 273 -23.81 -25.54 6.97
C GLU A 273 -22.35 -25.08 7.13
N GLN A 274 -21.61 -25.66 8.07
CA GLN A 274 -20.18 -25.40 8.20
C GLN A 274 -19.40 -25.86 6.97
N ASP A 275 -19.74 -27.02 6.39
CA ASP A 275 -19.13 -27.49 5.13
C ASP A 275 -19.32 -26.49 3.99
N LYS A 276 -20.53 -25.93 3.83
CA LYS A 276 -20.79 -24.86 2.85
C LYS A 276 -19.96 -23.61 3.13
N ARG A 277 -19.79 -23.22 4.40
CA ARG A 277 -18.94 -22.09 4.78
C ARG A 277 -17.47 -22.38 4.45
N ILE A 278 -16.99 -23.60 4.67
CA ILE A 278 -15.64 -24.03 4.32
C ILE A 278 -15.43 -23.91 2.81
N GLU A 279 -16.35 -24.42 1.99
CA GLU A 279 -16.26 -24.30 0.52
C GLU A 279 -16.23 -22.83 0.06
N ASN A 280 -17.10 -21.97 0.58
CA ASN A 280 -17.07 -20.53 0.28
C ASN A 280 -15.74 -19.87 0.68
N LEU A 281 -15.13 -20.28 1.79
CA LEU A 281 -13.83 -19.77 2.22
C LEU A 281 -12.69 -20.29 1.33
N LYS A 282 -12.73 -21.56 0.93
CA LYS A 282 -11.78 -22.15 -0.04
C LYS A 282 -11.80 -21.39 -1.36
N GLU A 283 -12.98 -21.07 -1.90
CA GLU A 283 -13.10 -20.26 -3.12
C GLU A 283 -12.46 -18.88 -2.97
N LYS A 284 -12.71 -18.19 -1.84
CA LYS A 284 -12.07 -16.90 -1.55
C LYS A 284 -10.55 -17.00 -1.45
N VAL A 285 -10.04 -18.06 -0.80
CA VAL A 285 -8.59 -18.31 -0.73
C VAL A 285 -8.02 -18.53 -2.13
N ASN A 286 -8.67 -19.33 -2.97
CA ASN A 286 -8.24 -19.56 -4.35
C ASN A 286 -8.17 -18.26 -5.18
N ILE A 287 -9.18 -17.38 -5.06
CA ILE A 287 -9.18 -16.07 -5.73
C ILE A 287 -8.01 -15.21 -5.23
N LEU A 288 -7.81 -15.14 -3.91
CA LEU A 288 -6.72 -14.35 -3.32
C LEU A 288 -5.34 -14.91 -3.68
N GLU A 289 -5.19 -16.24 -3.75
CA GLU A 289 -3.96 -16.89 -4.20
C GLU A 289 -3.64 -16.57 -5.67
N ALA A 290 -4.66 -16.57 -6.55
CA ALA A 290 -4.50 -16.18 -7.94
C ALA A 290 -4.07 -14.70 -8.06
N GLN A 291 -4.71 -13.80 -7.32
CA GLN A 291 -4.33 -12.38 -7.26
C GLN A 291 -2.91 -12.20 -6.71
N ASN A 292 -2.52 -12.96 -5.68
CA ASN A 292 -1.18 -12.90 -5.12
C ASN A 292 -0.12 -13.38 -6.13
N LYS A 293 -0.40 -14.46 -6.87
CA LYS A 293 0.45 -14.93 -7.97
C LYS A 293 0.60 -13.86 -9.04
N GLU A 294 -0.48 -13.20 -9.46
CA GLU A 294 -0.44 -12.10 -10.44
C GLU A 294 0.37 -10.89 -9.92
N LEU A 295 0.20 -10.52 -8.65
CA LEU A 295 1.00 -9.44 -8.06
C LEU A 295 2.47 -9.82 -7.98
N LYS A 296 2.80 -11.07 -7.63
CA LYS A 296 4.19 -11.57 -7.65
C LYS A 296 4.80 -11.53 -9.04
N THR A 297 4.07 -11.94 -10.08
CA THR A 297 4.58 -11.86 -11.47
C THR A 297 4.78 -10.42 -11.91
N LYS A 298 3.85 -9.50 -11.56
CA LYS A 298 4.04 -8.06 -11.80
C LYS A 298 5.29 -7.54 -11.10
N VAL A 299 5.48 -7.83 -9.81
CA VAL A 299 6.67 -7.40 -9.05
C VAL A 299 7.96 -7.96 -9.66
N ALA A 300 7.96 -9.23 -10.08
CA ALA A 300 9.09 -9.82 -10.79
C ALA A 300 9.40 -9.07 -12.10
N LEU A 301 8.37 -8.76 -12.91
CA LEU A 301 8.51 -7.99 -14.13
C LEU A 301 9.09 -6.58 -13.88
N TRP A 302 8.61 -5.87 -12.85
CA TRP A 302 9.17 -4.56 -12.46
C TRP A 302 10.61 -4.66 -11.95
N SER A 303 10.99 -5.80 -11.38
CA SER A 303 12.34 -6.05 -10.88
C SER A 303 13.33 -6.48 -11.97
N GLU A 304 12.84 -7.19 -13.00
CA GLU A 304 13.61 -7.61 -14.18
C GLU A 304 13.70 -6.52 -15.26
N SER A 305 12.72 -5.62 -15.33
CA SER A 305 12.82 -4.44 -16.18
C SER A 305 14.09 -3.67 -15.80
N PRO A 306 15.10 -3.57 -16.68
CA PRO A 306 16.27 -2.79 -16.38
C PRO A 306 15.77 -1.37 -16.14
N ARG A 307 16.06 -0.81 -14.96
CA ARG A 307 15.94 0.63 -14.71
C ARG A 307 16.56 1.28 -15.94
N THR A 308 15.70 1.85 -16.80
CA THR A 308 16.11 2.39 -18.09
C THR A 308 17.27 3.28 -17.77
N THR A 309 18.43 2.90 -18.29
CA THR A 309 19.71 3.51 -17.99
C THR A 309 19.54 5.01 -18.11
N VAL A 310 19.39 5.69 -16.97
CA VAL A 310 19.70 7.10 -16.86
C VAL A 310 21.11 7.19 -17.40
N SER A 311 21.24 7.95 -18.49
CA SER A 311 22.39 8.00 -19.38
C SER A 311 23.69 7.75 -18.62
N ARG A 312 24.39 6.68 -19.00
CA ARG A 312 25.77 6.43 -18.60
C ARG A 312 26.54 7.71 -18.88
N ALA A 313 26.87 8.45 -17.82
CA ALA A 313 27.78 9.58 -17.93
C ALA A 313 29.03 9.07 -18.65
N VAL A 314 29.44 9.79 -19.70
CA VAL A 314 30.68 9.54 -20.41
C VAL A 314 31.80 9.61 -19.38
N SER A 315 32.30 8.44 -18.99
CA SER A 315 33.49 8.31 -18.15
C SER A 315 34.68 8.75 -19.01
N THR A 316 35.05 10.03 -18.92
CA THR A 316 36.34 10.50 -19.41
C THR A 316 37.41 10.10 -18.40
N SER A 317 37.72 8.81 -18.31
CA SER A 317 38.90 8.32 -17.62
C SER A 317 39.52 7.25 -18.50
N GLU A 318 40.45 7.70 -19.33
CA GLU A 318 41.53 6.97 -20.04
C GLU A 318 41.82 7.69 -21.36
N LEU A 319 42.15 8.99 -21.27
CA LEU A 319 43.10 9.56 -22.20
C LEU A 319 44.38 9.72 -21.40
N GLN A 320 45.36 8.87 -21.71
CA GLN A 320 46.71 9.03 -21.24
C GLN A 320 47.16 10.47 -21.56
N THR A 321 47.34 11.25 -20.51
CA THR A 321 47.87 12.60 -20.58
C THR A 321 49.39 12.48 -20.66
N GLU A 322 49.90 12.10 -21.82
CA GLU A 322 51.26 12.48 -22.18
C GLU A 322 51.26 13.98 -22.52
N GLY A 323 51.57 14.78 -21.50
CA GLY A 323 52.37 15.98 -21.66
C GLY A 323 51.74 17.23 -22.29
N ALA A 324 50.41 17.38 -22.34
CA ALA A 324 49.81 18.62 -22.87
C ALA A 324 48.95 19.34 -21.82
N THR A 325 49.59 20.21 -21.03
CA THR A 325 48.88 21.17 -20.17
C THR A 325 48.02 22.13 -21.01
N PRO A 326 46.80 22.49 -20.57
CA PRO A 326 45.85 23.31 -21.34
C PRO A 326 46.41 24.66 -21.86
N TYR A 327 47.45 25.17 -21.21
CA TYR A 327 48.12 26.41 -21.58
C TYR A 327 48.94 26.33 -22.89
N LEU A 328 49.35 25.13 -23.33
CA LEU A 328 50.12 24.96 -24.57
C LEU A 328 49.27 25.09 -25.85
N MET A 329 47.96 24.85 -25.78
CA MET A 329 47.06 24.99 -26.94
C MET A 329 46.84 26.46 -27.32
N LEU A 330 46.86 27.38 -26.34
CA LEU A 330 46.66 28.81 -26.58
C LEU A 330 47.86 29.47 -27.27
N ILE A 331 49.06 28.91 -27.15
CA ILE A 331 50.27 29.44 -27.77
C ILE A 331 50.31 29.15 -29.29
N ARG A 332 49.59 28.13 -29.77
CA ARG A 332 49.56 27.77 -31.21
C ARG A 332 48.59 28.62 -32.04
N LEU A 333 47.73 29.43 -31.40
CA LEU A 333 46.74 30.28 -32.08
C LEU A 333 47.26 31.70 -32.37
N ARG A 334 48.51 32.01 -32.03
CA ARG A 334 49.21 33.22 -32.48
C ARG A 334 50.37 32.83 -33.39
N LYS A 335 50.08 32.62 -34.66
CA LYS A 335 50.98 32.89 -35.79
C LYS A 335 50.17 33.41 -36.96
#